data_AF-A0A1U9ZY34-F1
#
_entry.id   AF-A0A1U9ZY34-F1
#
_cell.length_a   1.000
_cell.length_b   1.000
_cell.length_c   1.000
_cell.angle_alpha   90.00
_cell.angle_beta   90.00
_cell.angle_gamma   90.00
#
_symmetry.space_group_name_H-M   'P 1'
#
loop_
_entity.id
_entity.type
_entity.pdbx_description
1 polymer ?
#
loop_
_entity_poly.entity_id
_entity_poly.type
_entity_poly.pdbx_seq_one_letter_code
_entity_poly.pdbx_strand_id
1 'polypeptide(L)'
;MKEPWDGTYVAHTIVDRGMSAWSATADEVSRTLPRLAGEVETHLAAAPWGGGAEGQAFYQAHFREGGPTEMINQCKRLAEEIVDAGDRLRKAIDNTRQTDADISYDVARMTREV
;
A
#
# COMPACT_ATOMS: atom_id res chain seq x y z
N MET A 1 -13.04 -12.21 29.22
CA MET A 1 -12.10 -11.07 29.37
C MET A 1 -10.92 -11.38 28.46
N LYS A 2 -10.63 -10.58 27.43
CA LYS A 2 -9.41 -10.76 26.63
C LYS A 2 -8.26 -10.17 27.44
N GLU A 3 -7.24 -10.97 27.74
CA GLU A 3 -6.01 -10.45 28.35
C GLU A 3 -5.43 -9.33 27.47
N PRO A 4 -4.93 -8.24 28.07
CA PRO A 4 -4.24 -7.20 27.32
C PRO A 4 -2.98 -7.79 26.71
N TRP A 5 -2.79 -7.58 25.40
CA TRP A 5 -1.58 -7.98 24.68
C TRP A 5 -0.37 -7.29 25.31
N ASP A 6 0.59 -8.06 25.81
CA ASP A 6 1.77 -7.57 26.54
C ASP A 6 2.96 -7.23 25.63
N GLY A 7 2.81 -7.40 24.31
CA GLY A 7 3.85 -7.12 23.33
C GLY A 7 4.96 -8.17 23.22
N THR A 8 4.94 -9.23 24.03
CA THR A 8 5.99 -10.28 24.04
C THR A 8 5.70 -11.43 23.08
N TYR A 9 4.49 -11.50 22.54
CA TYR A 9 4.04 -12.55 21.63
C TYR A 9 3.48 -11.98 20.33
N VAL A 10 3.98 -12.48 19.19
CA VAL A 10 3.43 -12.21 17.87
C VAL A 10 2.24 -13.14 17.62
N ALA A 11 1.03 -12.58 17.62
CA ALA A 11 -0.17 -13.33 17.27
C ALA A 11 -0.20 -13.62 15.76
N HIS A 12 0.47 -14.69 15.34
CA HIS A 12 0.65 -15.08 13.93
C HIS A 12 -0.65 -15.08 13.12
N THR A 13 -1.74 -15.60 13.68
CA THR A 13 -3.05 -15.63 12.99
C THR A 13 -3.62 -14.25 12.70
N ILE A 14 -3.40 -13.27 13.59
CA ILE A 14 -3.82 -11.88 13.40
C ILE A 14 -2.95 -11.22 12.32
N VAL A 15 -1.64 -11.45 12.38
CA VAL A 15 -0.67 -10.94 11.40
C VAL A 15 -0.96 -11.50 10.00
N ASP A 16 -1.18 -12.81 9.87
CA ASP A 16 -1.47 -13.45 8.58
C ASP A 16 -2.77 -12.93 7.96
N ARG A 17 -3.80 -12.73 8.79
CA ARG A 17 -5.07 -12.13 8.33
C ARG A 17 -4.87 -10.70 7.86
N GLY A 18 -4.11 -9.89 8.60
CA GLY A 18 -3.76 -8.53 8.23
C GLY A 18 -2.99 -8.46 6.91
N MET A 19 -1.98 -9.33 6.75
CA MET A 19 -1.18 -9.42 5.52
C MET A 19 -2.00 -9.87 4.31
N SER A 20 -2.94 -10.79 4.51
CA SER A 20 -3.86 -11.24 3.47
C SER A 20 -4.79 -10.11 3.02
N ALA A 21 -5.36 -9.36 3.98
CA ALA A 21 -6.20 -8.20 3.69
C ALA A 21 -5.41 -7.10 2.96
N TRP A 22 -4.20 -6.79 3.43
CA TRP A 22 -3.31 -5.82 2.78
C TRP A 22 -3.02 -6.22 1.33
N SER A 23 -2.65 -7.48 1.10
CA SER A 23 -2.32 -7.98 -0.25
C SER A 23 -3.51 -7.85 -1.19
N ALA A 24 -4.72 -8.21 -0.74
CA ALA A 24 -5.92 -8.07 -1.54
C ALA A 24 -6.22 -6.61 -1.91
N THR A 25 -6.07 -5.68 -0.96
CA THR A 25 -6.26 -4.24 -1.21
C THR A 25 -5.19 -3.67 -2.13
N ALA A 26 -3.92 -4.04 -1.93
CA ALA A 26 -2.81 -3.61 -2.77
C ALA A 26 -2.98 -4.07 -4.23
N ASP A 27 -3.43 -5.32 -4.43
CA ASP A 27 -3.75 -5.87 -5.74
C ASP A 27 -4.92 -5.12 -6.39
N GLU A 28 -5.97 -4.83 -5.63
CA GLU A 28 -7.12 -4.07 -6.13
C GLU A 28 -6.72 -2.67 -6.59
N VAL A 29 -5.94 -1.95 -5.78
CA VAL A 29 -5.42 -0.61 -6.11
C VAL A 29 -4.56 -0.68 -7.37
N SER A 30 -3.62 -1.63 -7.44
CA SER A 30 -2.68 -1.78 -8.56
C SER A 30 -3.40 -2.07 -9.89
N ARG A 31 -4.51 -2.81 -9.85
CA ARG A 31 -5.33 -3.09 -11.05
C ARG A 31 -6.25 -1.94 -11.42
N THR A 32 -6.84 -1.27 -10.44
CA THR A 32 -7.94 -0.32 -10.67
C THR A 32 -7.43 1.07 -11.00
N LEU A 33 -6.35 1.51 -10.36
CA LEU A 33 -5.83 2.86 -10.52
C LEU A 33 -5.40 3.19 -11.96
N PRO A 34 -4.67 2.33 -12.70
CA PRO A 34 -4.29 2.65 -14.09
C PRO A 34 -5.49 2.89 -14.99
N ARG A 35 -6.57 2.11 -14.80
CA ARG A 35 -7.82 2.29 -15.55
C ARG A 35 -8.46 3.65 -15.26
N LEU A 36 -8.63 3.99 -13.98
CA LEU A 36 -9.23 5.26 -13.57
C LEU A 36 -8.39 6.47 -14.00
N ALA A 37 -7.06 6.37 -13.89
CA ALA A 37 -6.15 7.41 -14.38
C ALA A 37 -6.32 7.63 -15.89
N GLY A 38 -6.38 6.54 -16.66
CA GLY A 38 -6.60 6.62 -18.12
C GLY A 38 -7.96 7.21 -18.50
N GLU A 39 -9.02 6.91 -17.73
CA GLU A 39 -10.34 7.53 -17.92
C GLU A 39 -10.28 9.05 -17.70
N VAL A 40 -9.64 9.51 -16.63
CA VAL A 40 -9.45 10.94 -16.36
C VAL A 40 -8.62 11.60 -17.47
N GLU A 41 -7.49 11.00 -17.85
CA GLU A 41 -6.63 11.50 -18.94
C GLU A 41 -7.42 11.63 -20.25
N THR A 42 -8.26 10.64 -20.57
CA THR A 42 -9.13 10.66 -21.76
C THR A 42 -10.14 11.81 -21.71
N HIS A 43 -10.80 12.00 -20.56
CA HIS A 43 -11.76 13.09 -20.38
C HIS A 43 -11.12 14.47 -20.45
N LEU A 44 -9.89 14.61 -19.94
CA LEU A 44 -9.12 15.85 -20.06
C LEU A 44 -8.68 16.10 -21.50
N ALA A 45 -8.24 15.06 -22.22
CA ALA A 45 -7.83 15.16 -23.62
C ALA A 45 -8.98 15.57 -24.56
N ALA A 46 -10.22 15.22 -24.21
CA ALA A 46 -11.41 15.66 -24.95
C ALA A 46 -11.65 17.19 -24.88
N ALA A 47 -10.97 17.90 -23.99
CA ALA A 47 -11.02 19.36 -23.82
C ALA A 47 -12.47 19.93 -23.86
N PRO A 48 -13.39 19.44 -23.01
CA PRO A 48 -14.80 19.83 -23.04
C PRO A 48 -15.04 21.32 -22.76
N TRP A 49 -14.05 22.02 -22.21
CA TRP A 49 -14.07 23.45 -21.94
C TRP A 49 -13.95 24.34 -23.20
N GLY A 50 -13.58 23.77 -24.36
CA GLY A 50 -13.51 24.50 -25.63
C GLY A 50 -12.35 25.52 -25.72
N GLY A 51 -12.25 26.19 -26.87
CA GLY A 51 -11.15 27.12 -27.17
C GLY A 51 -11.42 28.61 -26.89
N GLY A 52 -12.63 28.96 -26.44
CA GLY A 52 -13.02 30.34 -26.12
C GLY A 52 -12.27 30.91 -24.91
N ALA A 53 -12.49 32.20 -24.63
CA ALA A 53 -11.83 32.89 -23.52
C ALA A 53 -12.11 32.21 -22.16
N GLU A 54 -13.34 31.74 -21.96
CA GLU A 54 -13.78 30.99 -20.79
C GLU A 54 -13.07 29.63 -20.68
N GLY A 55 -12.93 28.93 -21.80
CA GLY A 55 -12.23 27.64 -21.87
C GLY A 55 -10.74 27.78 -21.56
N GLN A 56 -10.11 28.84 -22.07
CA GLN A 56 -8.71 29.15 -21.76
C GLN A 56 -8.51 29.53 -20.28
N ALA A 57 -9.41 30.34 -19.72
CA ALA A 57 -9.37 30.69 -18.29
C ALA A 57 -9.54 29.46 -17.40
N PHE A 58 -10.48 28.56 -17.75
CA PHE A 58 -10.63 27.28 -17.08
C PHE A 58 -9.36 26.45 -17.18
N TYR A 59 -8.79 26.27 -18.37
CA TYR A 59 -7.56 25.50 -18.57
C TYR A 59 -6.42 26.02 -17.69
N GLN A 60 -6.18 27.33 -17.70
CA GLN A 60 -5.13 27.95 -16.89
C GLN A 60 -5.33 27.78 -15.38
N ALA A 61 -6.59 27.82 -14.91
CA ALA A 61 -6.90 27.60 -13.50
C ALA A 61 -6.80 26.11 -13.13
N HIS A 62 -7.34 25.23 -13.96
CA HIS A 62 -7.46 23.80 -13.72
C HIS A 62 -6.11 23.08 -13.78
N PHE A 63 -5.23 23.49 -14.69
CA PHE A 63 -3.89 22.92 -14.86
C PHE A 63 -2.77 23.70 -14.14
N ARG A 64 -3.14 24.68 -13.30
CA ARG A 64 -2.17 25.40 -12.47
C ARG A 64 -1.47 24.42 -11.53
N GLU A 65 -0.17 24.60 -11.34
CA GLU A 65 0.65 23.81 -10.40
C GLU A 65 0.56 22.29 -10.65
N GLY A 66 0.46 21.89 -11.92
CA GLY A 66 0.39 20.49 -12.33
C GLY A 66 -1.03 19.90 -12.37
N GLY A 67 -1.99 20.53 -11.71
CA GLY A 67 -3.41 20.22 -11.81
C GLY A 67 -3.74 18.72 -11.67
N PRO A 68 -4.69 18.20 -12.47
CA PRO A 68 -5.06 16.78 -12.45
C PRO A 68 -3.88 15.83 -12.76
N THR A 69 -2.89 16.26 -13.54
CA THR A 69 -1.73 15.43 -13.87
C THR A 69 -0.89 15.14 -12.63
N GLU A 70 -0.68 16.13 -11.76
CA GLU A 70 0.05 15.92 -10.51
C GLU A 70 -0.73 15.01 -9.55
N MET A 71 -2.06 15.18 -9.45
CA MET A 71 -2.92 14.28 -8.69
C MET A 71 -2.77 12.83 -9.17
N ILE A 72 -2.83 12.58 -10.48
CA ILE A 72 -2.65 11.24 -11.06
C ILE A 72 -1.27 10.67 -10.73
N ASN A 73 -0.21 11.48 -10.84
CA ASN A 73 1.15 11.05 -10.49
C ASN A 73 1.29 10.71 -8.99
N GLN A 74 0.64 11.47 -8.11
CA GLN A 74 0.60 11.16 -6.67
C GLN A 74 -0.12 9.85 -6.41
N CYS A 75 -1.26 9.59 -7.05
CA CYS A 75 -1.95 8.31 -6.90
C CYS A 75 -1.08 7.14 -7.37
N LYS A 76 -0.38 7.28 -8.51
CA LYS A 76 0.54 6.25 -9.03
C LYS A 76 1.65 5.93 -8.03
N ARG A 77 2.32 6.95 -7.48
CA ARG A 77 3.33 6.79 -6.43
C ARG A 77 2.78 6.12 -5.17
N LEU A 78 1.61 6.55 -4.69
CA LEU A 78 0.99 5.97 -3.50
C LEU A 78 0.64 4.48 -3.71
N ALA A 79 0.20 4.10 -4.91
CA ALA A 79 -0.05 2.69 -5.22
C ALA A 79 1.23 1.85 -5.16
N GLU A 80 2.33 2.36 -5.71
CA GLU A 80 3.65 1.69 -5.63
C GLU A 80 4.14 1.58 -4.18
N GLU A 81 3.99 2.64 -3.38
CA GLU A 81 4.36 2.65 -1.96
C GLU A 81 3.54 1.65 -1.13
N ILE A 82 2.24 1.48 -1.43
CA ILE A 82 1.37 0.49 -0.76
C ILE A 82 1.88 -0.94 -1.04
N VAL A 83 2.26 -1.24 -2.28
CA VAL A 83 2.79 -2.56 -2.65
C VAL A 83 4.13 -2.82 -1.96
N ASP A 84 5.07 -1.87 -2.06
CA ASP A 84 6.41 -2.00 -1.46
C ASP A 84 6.34 -2.12 0.07
N ALA A 85 5.48 -1.34 0.74
CA ALA A 85 5.26 -1.45 2.17
C ALA A 85 4.80 -2.87 2.58
N GLY A 86 3.92 -3.49 1.79
CA GLY A 86 3.46 -4.86 2.02
C GLY A 86 4.62 -5.88 1.94
N ASP A 87 5.50 -5.73 0.97
CA ASP A 87 6.67 -6.62 0.81
C ASP A 87 7.69 -6.44 1.95
N ARG A 88 7.92 -5.21 2.39
CA ARG A 88 8.78 -4.91 3.54
C ARG A 88 8.20 -5.50 4.83
N LEU A 89 6.89 -5.37 5.05
CA LEU A 89 6.18 -5.96 6.17
C LEU A 89 6.32 -7.49 6.18
N ARG A 90 6.10 -8.14 5.03
CA ARG A 90 6.23 -9.60 4.91
C ARG A 90 7.64 -10.08 5.30
N LYS A 91 8.68 -9.43 4.75
CA LYS A 91 10.08 -9.74 5.10
C LYS A 91 10.35 -9.57 6.59
N ALA A 92 9.87 -8.49 7.21
CA ALA A 92 10.05 -8.26 8.63
C ALA A 92 9.36 -9.34 9.49
N ILE A 93 8.15 -9.75 9.12
CA ILE A 93 7.40 -10.81 9.79
C ILE A 93 8.11 -12.16 9.66
N ASP A 94 8.57 -12.51 8.46
CA ASP A 94 9.27 -13.77 8.21
C ASP A 94 10.59 -13.85 8.97
N ASN A 95 11.35 -12.75 9.02
CA ASN A 95 12.57 -12.66 9.83
C ASN A 95 12.28 -12.85 11.33
N THR A 96 11.20 -12.25 11.82
CA THR A 96 10.79 -12.37 13.23
C THR A 96 10.40 -13.82 13.55
N ARG A 97 9.63 -14.46 12.67
CA ARG A 97 9.25 -15.88 12.78
C ARG A 97 10.45 -16.81 12.82
N GLN A 98 11.43 -16.59 11.95
CA GLN A 98 12.65 -17.39 11.93
C GLN A 98 13.43 -17.23 13.24
N THR A 99 13.56 -15.99 13.72
CA THR A 99 14.24 -15.71 14.99
C THR A 99 13.56 -16.40 16.16
N ASP A 100 12.22 -16.37 16.24
CA ASP A 100 11.45 -17.05 17.29
C ASP A 100 11.64 -18.58 17.24
N ALA A 101 11.69 -19.15 16.03
CA ALA A 101 11.93 -20.58 15.83
C ALA A 101 13.35 -20.98 16.26
N ASP A 102 14.35 -20.17 15.92
CA ASP A 102 15.75 -20.40 16.29
C ASP A 102 15.94 -20.32 17.82
N ILE A 103 15.36 -19.31 18.48
CA ILE A 103 15.37 -19.18 19.94
C ILE A 103 14.69 -20.39 20.60
N SER A 104 13.52 -20.79 20.10
CA SER A 104 12.79 -21.94 20.65
C SER A 104 13.58 -23.24 20.51
N TYR A 105 14.27 -23.43 19.39
CA TYR A 105 15.14 -24.57 19.15
C TYR A 105 16.33 -24.58 20.12
N ASP A 106 17.01 -23.45 20.29
CA ASP A 106 18.15 -23.32 21.19
C ASP A 106 17.77 -23.55 22.66
N VAL A 107 16.67 -22.96 23.12
CA VAL A 107 16.15 -23.18 24.48
C VAL A 107 15.86 -24.66 24.70
N ALA A 108 15.16 -25.31 23.76
CA ALA A 108 14.80 -26.73 23.86
C ALA A 108 16.01 -27.69 23.78
N ARG A 109 17.12 -27.26 23.18
CA ARG A 109 18.40 -27.96 23.21
C ARG A 109 19.07 -27.81 24.57
N MET A 110 19.17 -26.58 25.08
CA MET A 110 19.76 -26.30 26.40
C MET A 110 19.06 -27.04 27.54
N THR A 111 17.72 -27.17 27.49
CA THR A 111 16.98 -27.91 28.54
C THR A 111 17.14 -29.42 28.45
N ARG A 112 17.62 -29.98 27.33
CA ARG A 112 17.90 -31.41 27.15
C ARG A 112 19.32 -31.82 27.52
N GLU A 113 20.24 -30.85 27.57
CA GLU A 113 21.66 -31.07 27.93
C GLU A 113 21.93 -30.88 29.44
N VAL A 114 20.91 -30.53 30.22
CA VAL A 114 20.91 -30.44 31.71
C VAL A 114 20.21 -31.65 32.30
#